data_AF-A0A3P3W6B3-F1
#
_entry.id   AF-A0A3P3W6B3-F1
#
_cell.length_a   1.000
_cell.length_b   1.000
_cell.length_c   1.000
_cell.angle_alpha   90.00
_cell.angle_beta   90.00
_cell.angle_gamma   90.00
#
_symmetry.space_group_name_H-M   'P 1'
#
loop_
_entity.id
_entity.type
_entity.pdbx_description
1 polymer ?
#
loop_
_entity_poly.entity_id
_entity_poly.type
_entity_poly.pdbx_seq_one_letter_code
_entity_poly.pdbx_strand_id
1 'polypeptide(L)'
;MGIFGNIFGGSNESDNKDTNQNGLNWNALTEIKQLDSIVDASAEKPVVIFKHSTRCSISRMALKNFEREYDLAESEAAPYFLDLLEHRDISNEIAQKFQVIHQSPQLILIKDGKAVYNASHSEIDAEALKSKI
;
A
#
# COMPACT_ATOMS: atom_id res chain seq x y z
N MET A 1 -16.35 -42.44 -24.77
CA MET A 1 -15.56 -41.22 -25.07
C MET A 1 -16.52 -40.06 -25.15
N GLY A 2 -16.52 -39.18 -24.15
CA GLY A 2 -17.34 -37.97 -24.15
C GLY A 2 -16.52 -36.76 -24.58
N ILE A 3 -17.19 -35.69 -25.00
CA ILE A 3 -16.76 -34.29 -24.83
C ILE A 3 -17.96 -33.34 -25.03
N PHE A 4 -18.41 -32.84 -23.88
CA PHE A 4 -19.06 -31.57 -23.51
C PHE A 4 -19.61 -30.61 -24.58
N GLY A 5 -20.92 -30.38 -24.50
CA GLY A 5 -21.59 -29.14 -24.89
C GLY A 5 -21.84 -28.27 -23.66
N ASN A 6 -21.62 -26.97 -23.82
CA ASN A 6 -21.70 -25.93 -22.78
C ASN A 6 -23.12 -25.34 -22.74
N ILE A 7 -23.89 -25.48 -21.65
CA ILE A 7 -25.09 -24.65 -21.45
C ILE A 7 -25.50 -24.54 -19.97
N PHE A 8 -25.12 -23.40 -19.38
CA PHE A 8 -25.90 -22.54 -18.49
C PHE A 8 -26.96 -23.21 -17.59
N GLY A 9 -26.60 -23.47 -16.34
CA GLY A 9 -27.52 -23.80 -15.24
C GLY A 9 -27.59 -22.64 -14.25
N GLY A 10 -28.79 -22.11 -14.04
CA GLY A 10 -29.07 -21.12 -13.01
C GLY A 10 -29.20 -21.71 -11.61
N SER A 11 -29.22 -20.79 -10.64
CA SER A 11 -29.49 -20.90 -9.20
C SER A 11 -28.49 -21.69 -8.34
N ASN A 12 -27.71 -20.97 -7.53
CA ASN A 12 -27.95 -20.91 -6.08
C ASN A 12 -27.18 -19.74 -5.42
N GLU A 13 -27.95 -18.88 -4.78
CA GLU A 13 -27.77 -18.38 -3.41
C GLU A 13 -26.35 -18.04 -2.92
N SER A 14 -26.16 -16.73 -2.67
CA SER A 14 -25.52 -16.14 -1.50
C SER A 14 -24.44 -16.97 -0.80
N ASP A 15 -23.19 -16.69 -1.14
CA ASP A 15 -22.03 -16.65 -0.24
C ASP A 15 -20.89 -16.06 -1.09
N ASN A 16 -20.36 -14.87 -0.80
CA ASN A 16 -19.53 -14.69 0.36
C ASN A 16 -19.59 -13.24 0.81
N LYS A 17 -19.90 -13.06 2.08
CA LYS A 17 -19.40 -11.97 2.89
C LYS A 17 -17.93 -11.70 2.55
N ASP A 18 -17.65 -10.59 1.87
CA ASP A 18 -16.36 -9.89 2.03
C ASP A 18 -16.36 -9.25 3.43
N THR A 19 -16.44 -10.08 4.48
CA THR A 19 -16.18 -9.69 5.86
C THR A 19 -14.69 -9.79 6.09
N ASN A 20 -14.00 -8.74 5.68
CA ASN A 20 -12.93 -8.08 6.43
C ASN A 20 -12.49 -6.87 5.60
N GLN A 21 -13.31 -5.83 5.61
CA GLN A 21 -12.79 -4.49 5.45
C GLN A 21 -12.01 -4.20 6.75
N ASN A 22 -10.77 -4.70 6.86
CA ASN A 22 -9.80 -4.08 7.76
C ASN A 22 -9.71 -2.64 7.24
N GLY A 23 -10.41 -1.73 7.90
CA GLY A 23 -10.53 -0.34 7.48
C GLY A 23 -9.19 0.36 7.64
N LEU A 24 -8.28 0.14 6.70
CA LEU A 24 -7.02 0.84 6.65
C LEU A 24 -7.31 2.32 6.44
N ASN A 25 -7.08 3.11 7.49
CA ASN A 25 -7.29 4.55 7.43
C ASN A 25 -6.01 5.22 6.94
N TRP A 26 -5.97 5.53 5.66
CA TRP A 26 -4.83 6.22 5.07
C TRP A 26 -4.74 7.68 5.52
N ASN A 27 -3.56 8.11 5.95
CA ASN A 27 -3.22 9.53 6.02
C ASN A 27 -2.87 10.01 4.60
N ALA A 28 -3.62 10.98 4.08
CA ALA A 28 -3.32 11.53 2.76
C ALA A 28 -1.99 12.32 2.80
N LEU A 29 -1.10 12.03 1.86
CA LEU A 29 0.16 12.71 1.68
C LEU A 29 0.07 13.67 0.49
N THR A 30 -0.33 14.92 0.76
CA THR A 30 -0.68 15.92 -0.25
C THR A 30 0.20 17.17 -0.20
N GLU A 31 1.03 17.31 0.84
CA GLU A 31 1.96 18.42 1.01
C GLU A 31 3.38 17.94 1.31
N ILE A 32 4.39 18.54 0.65
CA ILE A 32 5.81 18.21 0.86
C ILE A 32 6.22 18.29 2.34
N LYS A 33 5.70 19.27 3.08
CA LYS A 33 6.05 19.49 4.51
C LYS A 33 5.68 18.31 5.41
N GLN A 34 4.69 17.50 5.02
CA GLN A 34 4.34 16.28 5.76
C GLN A 34 5.49 15.28 5.80
N LEU A 35 6.44 15.34 4.85
CA LEU A 35 7.63 14.48 4.87
C LEU A 35 8.55 14.78 6.05
N ASP A 36 8.61 16.02 6.54
CA ASP A 36 9.35 16.36 7.76
C ASP A 36 8.64 15.75 8.98
N SER A 37 7.31 15.89 9.05
CA SER A 37 6.51 15.27 10.11
C SER A 37 6.58 13.74 10.11
N ILE A 38 6.70 13.12 8.93
CA ILE A 38 6.91 11.67 8.79
C ILE A 38 8.27 11.26 9.37
N VAL A 39 9.33 12.03 9.12
CA VAL A 39 10.65 11.78 9.70
C VAL A 39 10.57 11.82 11.22
N ASP A 40 9.98 12.87 11.78
CA ASP A 40 9.86 13.03 13.23
C ASP A 40 8.99 11.92 13.87
N ALA A 41 7.81 11.65 13.29
CA ALA A 41 6.90 10.61 13.77
C ALA A 41 7.53 9.21 13.72
N SER A 42 8.40 8.96 12.72
CA SER A 42 9.07 7.67 12.54
C SER A 42 10.06 7.30 13.65
N ALA A 43 10.43 8.26 14.52
CA ALA A 43 11.22 8.01 15.72
C ALA A 43 10.40 7.42 16.88
N GLU A 44 9.08 7.68 16.91
CA GLU A 44 8.17 7.14 17.92
C GLU A 44 7.52 5.84 17.46
N LYS A 45 7.04 5.81 16.21
CA LYS A 45 6.44 4.62 15.58
C LYS A 45 6.73 4.59 14.09
N PRO A 46 6.96 3.42 13.49
CA PRO A 46 7.24 3.35 12.06
C PRO A 46 6.13 3.95 11.19
N VAL A 47 6.53 4.55 10.07
CA VAL A 47 5.61 5.16 9.10
C VAL A 47 5.68 4.36 7.80
N VAL A 48 4.52 4.02 7.25
CA VAL A 48 4.39 3.27 6.00
C VAL A 48 3.89 4.23 4.93
N ILE A 49 4.59 4.37 3.82
CA ILE A 49 4.14 5.16 2.67
C ILE A 49 3.81 4.22 1.51
N PHE A 50 2.60 4.30 0.99
CA PHE A 50 2.19 3.64 -0.25
C PHE A 50 2.07 4.66 -1.37
N LYS A 51 2.93 4.55 -2.39
CA LYS A 51 2.85 5.34 -3.63
C LYS A 51 1.98 4.63 -4.65
N HIS A 52 0.83 5.23 -4.96
CA HIS A 52 -0.12 4.68 -5.90
C HIS A 52 -0.19 5.51 -7.20
N SER A 53 -0.23 4.85 -8.34
CA SER A 53 -0.55 5.46 -9.63
C SER A 53 -1.98 5.09 -10.02
N THR A 54 -2.89 6.06 -9.97
CA THR A 54 -4.33 5.85 -10.18
C THR A 54 -4.72 5.40 -11.59
N ARG A 55 -3.80 5.48 -12.55
CA ARG A 55 -4.01 5.03 -13.95
C ARG A 55 -3.31 3.72 -14.29
N CYS A 56 -2.66 3.05 -13.33
CA CYS A 56 -1.95 1.80 -13.54
C CYS A 56 -2.73 0.62 -12.89
N SER A 57 -3.16 -0.35 -13.71
CA SER A 57 -3.89 -1.53 -13.22
C SER A 57 -3.07 -2.36 -12.23
N ILE A 58 -1.76 -2.49 -12.45
CA ILE A 58 -0.83 -3.17 -11.53
C ILE A 58 -0.82 -2.45 -10.18
N SER A 59 -0.76 -1.11 -10.19
CA SER A 59 -0.78 -0.32 -8.97
C SER A 59 -2.10 -0.45 -8.21
N ARG A 60 -3.23 -0.51 -8.92
CA ARG A 60 -4.56 -0.71 -8.33
C ARG A 60 -4.69 -2.09 -7.69
N MET A 61 -4.19 -3.13 -8.35
CA MET A 61 -4.20 -4.49 -7.80
C MET A 61 -3.31 -4.60 -6.56
N ALA A 62 -2.10 -4.05 -6.60
CA ALA A 62 -1.18 -4.03 -5.47
C ALA A 62 -1.79 -3.32 -4.25
N LEU A 63 -2.40 -2.15 -4.45
CA LEU A 63 -3.09 -1.42 -3.39
C LEU A 63 -4.22 -2.25 -2.76
N LYS A 64 -5.12 -2.80 -3.60
CA LYS A 64 -6.25 -3.61 -3.12
C LYS A 64 -5.79 -4.84 -2.33
N ASN A 65 -4.73 -5.52 -2.78
CA ASN A 65 -4.19 -6.68 -2.07
C ASN A 65 -3.57 -6.27 -0.74
N PHE A 66 -2.75 -5.22 -0.77
CA PHE A 66 -2.13 -4.66 0.44
C PHE A 66 -3.19 -4.25 1.47
N GLU A 67 -4.24 -3.52 1.08
CA GLU A 67 -5.34 -3.11 1.96
C GLU A 67 -6.07 -4.29 2.59
N ARG A 68 -6.28 -5.38 1.82
CA ARG A 68 -6.94 -6.60 2.31
C ARG A 68 -6.10 -7.36 3.34
N GLU A 69 -4.79 -7.37 3.15
CA GLU A 69 -3.85 -8.15 3.95
C GLU A 69 -3.23 -7.33 5.09
N TYR A 70 -3.43 -6.01 5.08
CA TYR A 70 -2.90 -5.12 6.10
C TYR A 70 -3.55 -5.40 7.47
N ASP A 71 -2.71 -5.83 8.40
CA ASP A 71 -3.11 -6.25 9.74
C ASP A 71 -2.16 -5.66 10.80
N LEU A 72 -2.01 -4.34 10.75
CA LEU A 72 -1.30 -3.54 11.76
C LEU A 72 -2.26 -2.48 12.30
N ALA A 73 -2.29 -2.31 13.62
CA ALA A 73 -3.02 -1.21 14.25
C ALA A 73 -2.32 0.14 13.99
N GLU A 74 -3.06 1.25 14.10
CA GLU A 74 -2.47 2.60 13.98
C GLU A 74 -1.40 2.91 15.04
N SER A 75 -1.41 2.17 16.16
CA SER A 75 -0.37 2.23 17.19
C SER A 75 0.93 1.51 16.78
N GLU A 76 0.86 0.56 15.85
CA GLU A 76 2.02 -0.21 15.39
C GLU A 76 2.71 0.46 14.21
N ALA A 77 1.95 1.05 13.30
CA ALA A 77 2.48 1.81 12.18
C ALA A 77 1.49 2.90 11.70
N ALA A 78 2.02 4.03 11.25
CA ALA A 78 1.21 5.09 10.64
C ALA A 78 1.19 4.93 9.10
N PRO A 79 0.03 4.59 8.50
CA PRO A 79 -0.08 4.44 7.05
C PRO A 79 -0.32 5.79 6.37
N TYR A 80 0.44 6.08 5.31
CA TYR A 80 0.31 7.23 4.44
C TYR A 80 0.10 6.79 3.00
N PHE A 81 -0.80 7.48 2.31
CA PHE A 81 -1.12 7.23 0.91
C PHE A 81 -0.75 8.44 0.05
N LEU A 82 -0.06 8.19 -1.04
CA LEU A 82 0.29 9.19 -2.03
C LEU A 82 -0.35 8.83 -3.38
N ASP A 83 -1.24 9.68 -3.87
CA ASP A 83 -1.54 9.71 -5.31
C ASP A 83 -0.35 10.35 -6.03
N LEU A 84 0.47 9.50 -6.63
CA LEU A 84 1.68 9.90 -7.33
C LEU A 84 1.39 10.75 -8.57
N LEU A 85 0.24 10.57 -9.22
CA LEU A 85 -0.07 11.30 -10.44
C LEU A 85 -0.45 12.75 -10.13
N GLU A 86 -1.11 13.00 -9.00
CA GLU A 86 -1.44 14.34 -8.52
C GLU A 86 -0.24 15.01 -7.84
N HIS A 87 0.61 14.24 -7.14
CA HIS A 87 1.70 14.76 -6.31
C HIS A 87 3.08 14.22 -6.71
N ARG A 88 3.48 14.47 -7.97
CA ARG A 88 4.76 13.99 -8.53
C ARG A 88 5.99 14.56 -7.82
N ASP A 89 5.90 15.82 -7.43
CA ASP A 89 6.91 16.53 -6.64
C ASP A 89 7.16 15.83 -5.30
N ILE A 90 6.11 15.48 -4.56
CA ILE A 90 6.21 14.73 -3.30
C ILE A 90 6.80 13.34 -3.57
N SER A 91 6.38 12.66 -4.64
CA SER A 91 6.89 11.33 -4.98
C SER A 91 8.41 11.33 -5.27
N ASN A 92 8.89 12.38 -5.93
CA ASN A 92 10.31 12.58 -6.21
C ASN A 92 11.08 12.94 -4.94
N GLU A 93 10.52 13.81 -4.10
CA GLU A 93 11.12 14.20 -2.82
C GLU A 93 11.25 12.98 -1.88
N ILE A 94 10.26 12.09 -1.81
CA ILE A 94 10.38 10.82 -1.06
C ILE A 94 11.57 9.99 -1.56
N ALA A 95 11.76 9.90 -2.87
CA ALA A 95 12.89 9.15 -3.44
C ALA A 95 14.24 9.76 -3.04
N GLN A 96 14.36 11.09 -3.09
CA GLN A 96 15.57 11.81 -2.71
C GLN A 96 15.83 11.75 -1.20
N LYS A 97 14.85 12.16 -0.39
CA LYS A 97 14.95 12.26 1.07
C LYS A 97 15.27 10.92 1.72
N PHE A 98 14.59 9.86 1.31
CA PHE A 98 14.78 8.53 1.89
C PHE A 98 15.75 7.63 1.12
N GLN A 99 16.40 8.17 0.08
CA GLN A 99 17.41 7.49 -0.73
C GLN A 99 16.92 6.15 -1.33
N VAL A 100 15.67 6.13 -1.78
CA VAL A 100 15.07 4.98 -2.47
C VAL A 100 14.86 5.30 -3.94
N ILE A 101 14.98 4.30 -4.81
CA ILE A 101 14.67 4.47 -6.23
C ILE A 101 13.16 4.71 -6.36
N HIS A 102 12.78 5.72 -7.16
CA HIS A 102 11.37 5.97 -7.46
C HIS A 102 10.74 4.79 -8.20
N GLN A 103 9.63 4.26 -7.68
CA GLN A 103 8.83 3.19 -8.29
C GLN A 103 7.32 3.47 -8.10
N SER A 104 6.48 2.81 -8.89
CA SER A 104 5.02 2.80 -8.66
C SER A 104 4.36 1.55 -9.26
N PRO A 105 3.57 0.78 -8.49
CA PRO A 105 3.33 0.95 -7.05
C PRO A 105 4.61 0.74 -6.24
N GLN A 106 4.70 1.42 -5.10
CA GLN A 106 5.83 1.29 -4.18
C GLN A 106 5.36 1.40 -2.74
N LEU A 107 5.81 0.49 -1.89
CA LEU A 107 5.65 0.50 -0.44
C LEU A 107 7.00 0.87 0.19
N ILE A 108 7.00 1.77 1.17
CA ILE A 108 8.21 2.20 1.88
C ILE A 108 7.92 2.22 3.37
N LEU A 109 8.77 1.60 4.19
CA LEU A 109 8.74 1.66 5.64
C LEU A 109 9.84 2.61 6.14
N ILE A 110 9.45 3.64 6.86
CA ILE A 110 10.33 4.64 7.48
C ILE A 110 10.40 4.37 8.98
N LYS A 111 11.62 4.28 9.51
CA LYS A 111 11.92 4.13 10.95
C LYS A 111 13.14 4.99 11.29
N ASP A 112 13.08 5.73 12.39
CA ASP A 112 14.15 6.64 12.83
C ASP A 112 14.65 7.57 11.71
N GLY A 113 13.71 8.11 10.93
CA GLY A 113 13.96 9.04 9.83
C GLY A 113 14.53 8.42 8.54
N LYS A 114 14.61 7.08 8.45
CA LYS A 114 15.24 6.37 7.32
C LYS A 114 14.32 5.33 6.72
N ALA A 115 14.41 5.11 5.41
CA ALA A 115 13.78 3.95 4.78
C ALA A 115 14.54 2.67 5.16
N VAL A 116 13.89 1.81 5.94
CA VAL A 116 14.45 0.52 6.39
C VAL A 116 13.95 -0.66 5.57
N TYR A 117 12.84 -0.48 4.84
CA TYR A 117 12.30 -1.46 3.90
C TYR A 117 11.60 -0.72 2.75
N ASN A 118 11.73 -1.25 1.54
CA ASN A 118 10.94 -0.81 0.40
C ASN A 118 10.71 -1.98 -0.56
N ALA A 119 9.54 -2.01 -1.17
CA ALA A 119 9.13 -3.03 -2.13
C ALA A 119 8.28 -2.38 -3.23
N SER A 120 8.23 -2.99 -4.41
CA SER A 120 7.47 -2.45 -5.54
C SER A 120 6.74 -3.55 -6.31
N HIS A 121 5.69 -3.17 -7.05
CA HIS A 121 4.96 -4.09 -7.92
C HIS A 121 4.52 -5.38 -7.20
N SER A 122 5.00 -6.56 -7.65
CA SER A 122 4.68 -7.87 -7.09
C SER A 122 5.42 -8.20 -5.79
N GLU A 123 6.41 -7.40 -5.40
CA GLU A 123 7.15 -7.57 -4.15
C GLU A 123 6.42 -6.93 -2.95
N ILE A 124 5.38 -6.15 -3.21
CA ILE A 124 4.56 -5.55 -2.16
C ILE A 124 3.75 -6.65 -1.48
N ASP A 125 4.01 -6.82 -0.19
CA ASP A 125 3.42 -7.86 0.64
C ASP A 125 3.25 -7.33 2.08
N ALA A 126 2.03 -7.44 2.61
CA ALA A 126 1.68 -6.88 3.92
C ALA A 126 2.24 -7.72 5.09
N GLU A 127 2.36 -9.04 4.93
CA GLU A 127 2.96 -9.92 5.94
C GLU A 127 4.46 -9.66 6.07
N ALA A 128 5.15 -9.50 4.94
CA ALA A 128 6.55 -9.10 4.89
C ALA A 128 6.75 -7.77 5.59
N LEU A 129 5.89 -6.77 5.34
CA LEU A 129 5.92 -5.49 6.06
C LEU A 129 5.79 -5.70 7.58
N LYS A 130 4.79 -6.47 8.02
CA LYS A 130 4.53 -6.75 9.45
C LYS A 130 5.76 -7.37 10.15
N SER A 131 6.54 -8.19 9.44
CA SER A 131 7.79 -8.77 9.97
C SER A 131 8.96 -7.76 10.14
N LYS A 132 8.83 -6.53 9.63
CA LYS A 132 9.87 -5.49 9.63
C LYS A 132 9.59 -4.32 10.60
N ILE A 133 8.39 -4.25 11.17
CA ILE A 133 8.02 -3.29 12.22
C ILE A 133 8.88 -3.54 13.46
#